data_AF-A0A9D4BNK9-F1
#
_entry.id   AF-A0A9D4BNK9-F1
#
_cell.length_a   1.000
_cell.length_b   1.000
_cell.length_c   1.000
_cell.angle_alpha   90.00
_cell.angle_beta   90.00
_cell.angle_gamma   90.00
#
_symmetry.space_group_name_H-M   'P 1'
#
loop_
_entity.id
_entity.type
_entity.pdbx_description
1 polymer ?
#
loop_
_entity_poly.entity_id
_entity_poly.type
_entity_poly.pdbx_seq_one_letter_code
_entity_poly.pdbx_strand_id
1 'polypeptide(L)'
;MIRSGVDGKLMTIIRSMYDEVKLQVKHMSSLSDLFSSNVGLLQGEITSPIMFSLFVNDIEFSLQNGLNAGITLDQLIYSYLRSMQLSSPKPKKAYMNH
;
A
#
# COMPACT_ATOMS: atom_id res chain seq x y z
N MET A 1 -10.88 10.54 6.44
CA MET A 1 -11.05 10.11 7.82
C MET A 1 -11.74 11.22 8.58
N ILE A 2 -11.35 12.49 8.37
CA ILE A 2 -12.01 13.66 8.97
C ILE A 2 -13.48 13.79 8.54
N ARG A 3 -13.83 13.42 7.31
CA ARG A 3 -15.22 13.45 6.81
C ARG A 3 -16.07 12.24 7.20
N SER A 4 -15.44 11.16 7.65
CA SER A 4 -16.11 9.91 8.03
C SER A 4 -16.73 9.97 9.45
N GLY A 5 -16.64 11.10 10.16
CA GLY A 5 -17.16 11.27 11.52
C GLY A 5 -16.35 10.57 12.61
N VAL A 6 -15.16 10.06 12.27
CA VAL A 6 -14.26 9.41 13.23
C VAL A 6 -13.72 10.45 14.22
N ASP A 7 -13.98 10.22 15.52
CA ASP A 7 -13.52 11.10 16.61
C ASP A 7 -12.00 11.31 16.56
N GLY A 8 -11.56 12.51 16.95
CA GLY A 8 -10.15 12.92 16.95
C GLY A 8 -9.28 11.99 17.80
N LYS A 9 -9.84 11.34 18.83
CA LYS A 9 -9.12 10.37 19.66
C LYS A 9 -8.70 9.12 18.88
N LEU A 10 -9.59 8.55 18.06
CA LEU A 10 -9.22 7.39 17.23
C LEU A 10 -8.13 7.78 16.24
N MET A 11 -8.24 8.94 15.60
CA MET A 11 -7.19 9.48 14.72
C MET A 11 -5.85 9.68 15.44
N THR A 12 -5.89 10.11 16.69
CA THR A 12 -4.69 10.34 17.51
C THR A 12 -4.00 9.01 17.82
N ILE A 13 -4.77 8.00 18.22
CA ILE A 13 -4.27 6.64 18.48
C ILE A 13 -3.63 6.06 17.21
N ILE A 14 -4.35 6.16 16.09
CA ILE A 14 -3.89 5.71 14.77
C ILE A 14 -2.56 6.38 14.39
N ARG A 15 -2.45 7.71 14.52
CA ARG A 15 -1.20 8.42 14.25
C ARG A 15 -0.09 7.97 15.18
N SER A 16 -0.36 7.81 16.47
CA SER A 16 0.66 7.39 17.44
C SER A 16 1.19 5.98 17.18
N MET A 17 0.36 5.08 16.63
CA MET A 17 0.79 3.74 16.23
C MET A 17 1.76 3.76 15.06
N TYR A 18 1.67 4.77 14.19
CA TYR A 18 2.44 4.88 12.95
C TYR A 18 3.57 5.93 12.99
N ASP A 19 3.74 6.66 14.09
CA ASP A 19 4.69 7.79 14.20
C ASP A 19 6.17 7.34 14.12
N GLU A 20 6.53 6.23 14.78
CA GLU A 20 7.89 5.69 14.77
C GLU A 20 7.94 4.16 14.72
N VAL A 21 7.30 3.56 13.73
CA VAL A 21 7.33 2.10 13.53
C VAL A 21 8.71 1.65 13.03
N LYS A 22 9.45 0.96 13.90
CA LYS A 22 10.66 0.21 13.53
C LYS A 22 10.34 -1.26 13.33
N LEU A 23 10.75 -1.79 12.18
CA LEU A 23 10.57 -3.17 11.77
C LEU A 23 11.92 -3.89 11.71
N GLN A 24 11.88 -5.20 11.84
CA GLN A 24 13.01 -6.10 11.57
C GLN A 24 12.48 -7.38 10.94
N VAL A 25 13.28 -7.98 10.06
CA VAL A 25 12.95 -9.25 9.43
C VAL A 25 13.53 -10.37 10.28
N LYS A 26 12.67 -11.29 10.73
CA LYS A 26 13.13 -12.55 11.31
C LYS A 26 13.24 -13.61 10.23
N HIS A 27 14.42 -14.18 10.08
CA HIS A 27 14.66 -15.30 9.17
C HIS A 27 15.44 -16.39 9.90
N MET A 28 14.83 -17.57 10.01
CA MET A 28 15.33 -18.68 10.83
C MET A 28 15.60 -18.24 12.28
N SER A 29 16.85 -18.36 12.73
CA SER A 29 17.36 -17.96 14.05
C SER A 29 18.04 -16.58 14.04
N SER A 30 17.94 -15.82 12.95
CA SER A 30 18.56 -14.50 12.80
C SER A 30 17.51 -13.38 12.68
N LEU A 31 17.91 -12.19 13.14
CA LEU A 31 17.17 -10.95 12.97
C LEU A 31 17.99 -10.00 12.08
N SER A 32 17.32 -9.28 11.19
CA SER A 32 17.94 -8.17 10.45
C SER A 32 18.16 -6.96 11.35
N ASP A 33 18.89 -5.97 10.83
CA ASP A 33 18.88 -4.62 11.41
C ASP A 33 17.47 -4.02 11.39
N LEU A 34 17.23 -3.10 12.33
CA LEU A 34 15.99 -2.34 12.39
C LEU A 34 15.92 -1.34 11.22
N PHE A 35 14.75 -1.25 10.61
CA PHE A 35 14.44 -0.27 9.56
C PHE A 35 13.08 0.37 9.78
N SER A 36 12.89 1.60 9.31
CA SER A 36 11.63 2.33 9.45
C SER A 36 10.67 2.04 8.30
N SER A 37 9.37 1.91 8.58
CA SER A 37 8.32 1.86 7.56
C SER A 37 7.54 3.17 7.52
N ASN A 38 7.89 4.04 6.57
CA ASN A 38 7.37 5.40 6.51
C ASN A 38 6.20 5.58 5.52
N VAL A 39 5.85 4.53 4.78
CA VAL A 39 4.85 4.59 3.69
C VAL A 39 3.91 3.39 3.77
N GLY A 40 2.61 3.67 3.65
CA GLY A 40 1.58 2.65 3.59
C GLY A 40 1.27 2.00 4.94
N LEU A 41 0.56 0.88 4.88
CA LEU A 41 0.13 0.10 6.03
C LEU A 41 0.90 -1.22 6.07
N LEU A 42 1.13 -1.75 7.27
CA LEU A 42 1.87 -3.00 7.44
C LEU A 42 0.99 -4.20 7.10
N GLN A 43 1.39 -4.96 6.07
CA GLN A 43 0.67 -6.19 5.73
C GLN A 43 0.73 -7.20 6.89
N GLY A 44 -0.43 -7.73 7.27
CA GLY A 44 -0.57 -8.67 8.38
C GLY A 44 -0.80 -8.03 9.76
N GLU A 45 -0.77 -6.69 9.87
CA GLU A 45 -1.15 -6.01 11.11
C GLU A 45 -2.68 -5.95 11.27
N ILE A 46 -3.18 -6.14 12.49
CA ILE A 46 -4.62 -6.15 12.78
C ILE A 46 -5.31 -4.80 12.55
N THR A 47 -4.58 -3.69 12.63
CA THR A 47 -5.13 -2.33 12.43
C THR A 47 -5.16 -1.94 10.95
N SER A 48 -4.36 -2.59 10.11
CA SER A 48 -4.27 -2.25 8.68
C SER A 48 -5.60 -2.39 7.92
N PRO A 49 -6.44 -3.43 8.14
CA PRO A 49 -7.74 -3.53 7.49
C PRO A 49 -8.66 -2.34 7.74
N ILE A 50 -8.79 -1.88 8.99
CA ILE A 50 -9.70 -0.76 9.33
C ILE A 50 -9.18 0.56 8.78
N MET A 51 -7.86 0.79 8.80
CA MET A 51 -7.24 1.97 8.19
C MET A 51 -7.48 2.03 6.68
N PHE A 52 -7.30 0.89 6.02
CA PHE A 52 -7.53 0.77 4.59
C PHE A 52 -8.99 1.05 4.23
N SER A 53 -9.94 0.49 4.98
CA SER A 53 -11.37 0.76 4.78
C SER A 53 -11.70 2.24 4.95
N LEU A 54 -11.17 2.90 5.99
CA LEU A 54 -11.38 4.33 6.21
C LEU A 54 -10.84 5.17 5.05
N PHE A 55 -9.64 4.84 4.55
CA PHE A 55 -9.02 5.52 3.41
C PHE A 55 -9.82 5.35 2.11
N VAL A 56 -10.26 4.12 1.80
CA VAL A 56 -11.05 3.84 0.59
C VAL A 56 -12.40 4.55 0.64
N ASN A 57 -13.06 4.59 1.80
CA ASN A 57 -14.32 5.31 1.97
C ASN A 57 -14.17 6.82 1.68
N ASP A 58 -13.03 7.43 2.02
CA ASP A 58 -12.79 8.83 1.67
C ASP A 58 -12.53 9.05 0.18
N ILE A 59 -11.84 8.09 -0.47
CA ILE A 59 -11.61 8.13 -1.91
C ILE A 59 -12.95 8.09 -2.63
N GLU A 60 -13.84 7.17 -2.27
CA GLU A 60 -15.18 7.06 -2.87
C GLU A 60 -15.91 8.40 -2.80
N PHE A 61 -15.97 9.01 -1.61
CA PHE A 61 -16.59 10.32 -1.43
C PHE A 61 -15.91 11.42 -2.27
N SER A 62 -14.58 11.40 -2.35
CA SER A 62 -13.81 12.39 -3.12
C SER A 62 -14.04 12.24 -4.63
N LEU A 63 -14.18 11.01 -5.11
CA LEU A 63 -14.46 10.69 -6.51
C LEU A 63 -15.88 11.07 -6.91
N GLN A 64 -16.87 10.84 -6.04
CA GLN A 64 -18.28 11.19 -6.30
C GLN A 64 -18.50 12.69 -6.57
N ASN A 65 -17.67 13.56 -6.00
CA ASN A 65 -17.81 15.01 -6.15
C ASN A 65 -17.13 15.60 -7.41
N GLY A 66 -16.48 14.78 -8.26
CA GLY A 66 -15.63 15.27 -9.35
C GLY A 66 -15.59 14.40 -10.61
N LEU A 67 -16.64 13.62 -10.88
CA LEU A 67 -16.68 12.67 -12.01
C LEU A 67 -16.64 13.35 -13.40
N ASN A 68 -15.43 13.68 -13.85
CA ASN A 68 -15.05 13.83 -15.26
C ASN A 68 -13.93 12.84 -15.68
N ALA A 69 -13.46 11.97 -14.76
CA ALA A 69 -12.36 11.03 -15.01
C ALA A 69 -12.47 9.74 -14.17
N GLY A 70 -13.60 9.04 -14.26
CA GLY A 70 -13.74 7.70 -13.65
C GLY A 70 -12.86 6.66 -14.35
N ILE A 71 -12.38 5.66 -13.61
CA ILE A 71 -11.63 4.51 -14.14
C ILE A 71 -12.52 3.28 -14.02
N THR A 72 -12.67 2.50 -15.10
CA THR A 72 -13.42 1.24 -15.06
C THR A 72 -12.59 0.11 -14.47
N LEU A 73 -13.25 -0.95 -13.96
CA LEU A 73 -12.55 -2.15 -13.47
C LEU A 73 -11.64 -2.76 -14.54
N ASP A 74 -12.07 -2.76 -15.80
CA ASP A 74 -11.25 -3.25 -16.92
C ASP A 74 -9.96 -2.44 -17.10
N GLN A 75 -10.05 -1.10 -16.98
CA GLN A 75 -8.87 -0.23 -17.05
C GLN A 75 -7.91 -0.47 -15.87
N LEU A 76 -8.45 -0.71 -14.68
CA LEU A 76 -7.66 -1.06 -13.50
C LEU A 76 -6.94 -2.40 -13.70
N ILE A 77 -7.66 -3.44 -14.11
CA ILE A 77 -7.10 -4.78 -14.39
C ILE A 77 -6.01 -4.69 -15.45
N TYR A 78 -6.28 -3.97 -16.55
CA TYR A 78 -5.29 -3.76 -17.61
C TYR A 78 -4.02 -3.06 -17.10
N SER A 79 -4.17 -2.01 -16.28
CA SER A 79 -3.04 -1.28 -15.70
C SER A 79 -2.18 -2.16 -14.78
N TYR A 80 -2.82 -3.04 -14.00
CA TYR A 80 -2.16 -3.99 -13.11
C TYR A 80 -1.40 -5.08 -13.90
N LEU A 81 -2.03 -5.69 -14.90
CA LEU A 81 -1.36 -6.70 -15.74
C LEU A 81 -0.16 -6.11 -16.49
N ARG A 82 -0.28 -4.86 -16.96
CA ARG A 82 0.82 -4.14 -17.60
C ARG A 82 1.99 -3.89 -16.64
N SER A 83 1.73 -3.53 -15.38
CA SER A 83 2.81 -3.28 -14.41
C SER A 83 3.60 -4.55 -14.10
N MET A 84 2.92 -5.71 -14.01
CA MET A 84 3.57 -7.01 -13.81
C MET A 84 4.49 -7.41 -14.98
N GLN A 85 4.09 -7.11 -16.21
CA GLN A 85 4.89 -7.41 -17.40
C GLN A 85 6.15 -6.53 -17.48
N LEU A 86 6.09 -5.28 -17.00
CA LEU A 86 7.24 -4.38 -16.94
C LEU A 86 8.26 -4.77 -15.85
N SER A 87 7.80 -5.40 -14.75
CA SER A 87 8.68 -5.89 -13.68
C SER A 87 9.40 -7.21 -13.99
N SER A 88 9.05 -7.87 -15.09
CA SER A 88 9.71 -9.13 -15.50
C SER A 88 11.08 -8.83 -16.10
N PRO A 89 12.20 -9.38 -15.57
CA PRO A 89 13.52 -9.15 -16.12
C PRO A 89 13.59 -9.70 -17.54
N LYS A 90 13.95 -8.85 -18.51
CA LYS A 90 14.19 -9.28 -19.89
C LYS A 90 15.30 -10.35 -19.88
N PRO A 91 15.13 -11.49 -20.58
CA PRO A 91 16.17 -12.50 -20.64
C PRO A 91 17.46 -11.87 -21.19
N LYS A 92 18.55 -11.97 -20.43
CA LYS A 92 19.88 -11.63 -20.92
C LYS A 92 20.16 -12.55 -22.10
N LYS A 93 20.35 -12.00 -23.30
CA LYS A 93 20.82 -12.78 -24.45
C LYS A 93 22.15 -13.42 -24.03
N ALA A 94 22.16 -14.74 -23.86
CA ALA A 94 23.39 -15.48 -23.73
C ALA A 94 24.12 -15.34 -25.06
N TYR A 95 25.19 -14.55 -25.09
CA TYR A 95 26.10 -14.51 -26.22
C TYR A 95 26.77 -15.87 -26.27
N MET A 96 26.31 -16.74 -27.18
CA MET A 96 27.06 -17.92 -27.58
C MET A 96 28.29 -17.41 -28.32
N ASN A 97 29.44 -17.43 -27.63
CA ASN A 97 30.73 -17.30 -28.29
C ASN A 97 31.08 -18.65 -28.92
N HIS A 98 31.60 -18.53 -30.14
CA HIS A 98 31.99 -19.56 -31.11
C HIS A 98 32.69 -20.80 -30.56
#